data_AF-A0A9E2BU70-F1
#
_entry.id   AF-A0A9E2BU70-F1
#
_cell.length_a   1.000
_cell.length_b   1.000
_cell.length_c   1.000
_cell.angle_alpha   90.00
_cell.angle_beta   90.00
_cell.angle_gamma   90.00
#
_symmetry.space_group_name_H-M   'P 1'
#
loop_
_entity.id
_entity.type
_entity.pdbx_description
1 polymer ?
#
loop_
_entity_poly.entity_id
_entity_poly.type
_entity_poly.pdbx_seq_one_letter_code
_entity_poly.pdbx_strand_id
1 'polypeptide(L)'
;MRRLLPLLALFAMSFSLNAESVRPPTGVDINETYTVPLRTELPSSCILLPLNGVEVILARKELVRIVDAKPSSWNSESERLALIAGNRAASILESAAPANTHTDCVQLRQPLKDDSLYLIINLLEKGTAAVRNLRTGQLVSAVEVRYVGVRCGPTCGNGAILVYLPQHNGPFLSVAWWSS
;
A
#
# COMPACT_ATOMS: atom_id res chain seq x y z
N MET A 1 65.60 -2.35 6.08
CA MET A 1 64.46 -3.21 5.69
C MET A 1 63.17 -2.59 6.22
N ARG A 2 62.40 -1.91 5.37
CA ARG A 2 61.08 -1.33 5.70
C ARG A 2 60.01 -2.35 5.34
N ARG A 3 59.22 -2.80 6.31
CA ARG A 3 58.01 -3.61 6.10
C ARG A 3 56.80 -2.87 6.67
N LEU A 4 55.62 -3.25 6.15
CA LEU A 4 54.24 -3.01 6.62
C LEU A 4 53.60 -1.72 6.05
N LEU A 5 52.37 -1.70 5.52
CA LEU A 5 51.19 -2.58 5.59
C LEU A 5 50.30 -2.32 4.34
N PRO A 6 49.62 -3.32 3.75
CA PRO A 6 48.54 -3.06 2.79
C PRO A 6 47.22 -2.79 3.52
N LEU A 7 46.57 -1.67 3.22
CA LEU A 7 45.19 -1.39 3.62
C LEU A 7 44.25 -2.35 2.87
N LEU A 8 43.61 -3.27 3.59
CA LEU A 8 42.45 -4.01 3.10
C LEU A 8 41.22 -3.07 3.13
N ALA A 9 40.75 -2.68 1.95
CA ALA A 9 39.46 -2.00 1.79
C ALA A 9 38.33 -3.04 1.87
N LEU A 10 37.57 -3.03 2.97
CA LEU A 10 36.33 -3.79 3.10
C LEU A 10 35.23 -3.10 2.27
N PHE A 11 34.89 -3.69 1.13
CA PHE A 11 33.65 -3.41 0.41
C PHE A 11 32.48 -4.00 1.21
N ALA A 12 31.74 -3.17 1.94
CA ALA A 12 30.45 -3.53 2.48
C ALA A 12 29.43 -3.57 1.32
N MET A 13 29.12 -4.78 0.82
CA MET A 13 27.93 -4.99 -0.01
C MET A 13 26.69 -4.82 0.87
N SER A 14 26.05 -3.66 0.78
CA SER A 14 24.72 -3.43 1.32
C SER A 14 23.73 -4.26 0.51
N PHE A 15 23.40 -5.46 1.00
CA PHE A 15 22.25 -6.21 0.53
C PHE A 15 20.99 -5.50 1.03
N SER A 16 20.37 -4.69 0.18
CA SER A 16 19.00 -4.24 0.40
C SER A 16 18.08 -5.46 0.26
N LEU A 17 17.84 -6.18 1.36
CA LEU A 17 16.71 -7.07 1.46
C LEU A 17 15.45 -6.19 1.42
N ASN A 18 14.87 -6.05 0.23
CA ASN A 18 13.46 -5.73 0.12
C ASN A 18 12.72 -6.92 0.72
N ALA A 19 12.47 -6.87 2.02
CA ALA A 19 11.52 -7.74 2.68
C ALA A 19 10.16 -7.43 2.05
N GLU A 20 9.83 -8.17 0.99
CA GLU A 20 8.47 -8.20 0.48
C GLU A 20 7.58 -8.56 1.66
N SER A 21 6.67 -7.67 2.05
CA SER A 21 5.78 -7.90 3.18
C SER A 21 4.94 -9.14 2.86
N VAL A 22 5.34 -10.30 3.36
CA VAL A 22 4.60 -11.54 3.17
C VAL A 22 3.32 -11.37 3.98
N ARG A 23 2.20 -11.12 3.29
CA ARG A 23 0.90 -11.09 3.95
C ARG A 23 0.71 -12.42 4.68
N PRO A 24 0.30 -12.40 5.96
CA PRO A 24 0.12 -13.64 6.70
C PRO A 24 -0.98 -14.52 6.06
N PRO A 25 -1.15 -15.79 6.47
CA PRO A 25 -2.25 -16.62 5.99
C PRO A 25 -3.59 -16.19 6.61
N THR A 26 -4.69 -16.40 5.89
CA THR A 26 -6.05 -16.16 6.42
C THR A 26 -6.48 -17.26 7.38
N GLY A 27 -7.42 -16.95 8.29
CA GLY A 27 -8.10 -17.95 9.12
C GLY A 27 -7.27 -18.51 10.28
N VAL A 28 -6.26 -17.76 10.73
CA VAL A 28 -5.43 -18.08 11.91
C VAL A 28 -5.53 -16.98 12.95
N ASP A 29 -5.22 -17.26 14.21
CA ASP A 29 -5.05 -16.18 15.18
C ASP A 29 -3.79 -15.39 14.83
N ILE A 30 -3.92 -14.08 14.70
CA ILE A 30 -2.79 -13.22 14.36
C ILE A 30 -2.92 -11.83 14.94
N ASN A 31 -1.78 -11.26 15.31
CA ASN A 31 -1.67 -9.88 15.75
C ASN A 31 -0.25 -9.38 15.45
N GLU A 32 0.01 -9.11 14.17
CA GLU A 32 1.33 -8.71 13.68
C GLU A 32 1.29 -7.30 13.12
N THR A 33 2.34 -6.53 13.35
CA THR A 33 2.49 -5.15 12.85
C THR A 33 3.81 -5.01 12.12
N TYR A 34 3.77 -4.39 10.96
CA TYR A 34 4.94 -4.10 10.15
C TYR A 34 5.01 -2.61 9.84
N THR A 35 6.21 -2.04 9.89
CA THR A 35 6.45 -0.68 9.45
C THR A 35 6.78 -0.70 7.97
N VAL A 36 6.04 0.08 7.18
CA VAL A 36 6.24 0.19 5.73
C VAL A 36 6.77 1.57 5.40
N PRO A 37 7.97 1.69 4.80
CA PRO A 37 8.48 2.96 4.31
C PRO A 37 7.63 3.46 3.15
N LEU A 38 7.32 4.75 3.15
CA LEU A 38 6.55 5.42 2.10
C LEU A 38 7.42 6.37 1.30
N ARG A 39 6.93 6.73 0.10
CA ARG A 39 7.54 7.79 -0.69
C ARG A 39 7.32 9.14 -0.03
N THR A 40 8.38 9.92 0.06
CA THR A 40 8.38 11.30 0.57
C THR A 40 8.35 12.34 -0.56
N GLU A 41 8.19 11.89 -1.81
CA GLU A 41 8.06 12.75 -2.98
C GLU A 41 6.67 12.59 -3.60
N LEU A 42 6.06 13.71 -3.99
CA LEU A 42 4.78 13.69 -4.67
C LEU A 42 4.94 13.28 -6.15
N PRO A 43 4.11 12.36 -6.65
CA PRO A 43 4.05 12.11 -8.08
C PRO A 43 3.48 13.32 -8.81
N SER A 44 3.97 13.59 -10.03
CA SER A 44 3.53 14.71 -10.84
C SER A 44 2.03 14.68 -11.17
N SER A 45 1.44 13.50 -11.38
CA SER A 45 -0.02 13.35 -11.49
C SER A 45 -0.51 12.32 -10.51
N CYS A 46 -1.55 12.67 -9.77
CA CYS A 46 -1.99 11.86 -8.65
C CYS A 46 -3.49 11.95 -8.37
N ILE A 47 -3.97 11.01 -7.56
CA ILE A 47 -5.31 11.02 -6.98
C ILE A 47 -5.14 11.15 -5.47
N LEU A 48 -5.85 12.12 -4.91
CA LEU A 48 -5.90 12.45 -3.49
C LEU A 48 -7.14 11.78 -2.89
N LEU A 49 -6.90 10.95 -1.88
CA LEU A 49 -7.91 10.18 -1.17
C LEU A 49 -7.89 10.59 0.32
N PRO A 50 -8.82 11.42 0.78
CA PRO A 50 -8.94 11.77 2.19
C PRO A 50 -9.49 10.58 2.99
N LEU A 51 -8.81 10.22 4.08
CA LEU A 51 -9.19 9.15 5.01
C LEU A 51 -8.84 9.56 6.44
N ASN A 52 -9.82 9.70 7.33
CA ASN A 52 -9.63 9.82 8.78
C ASN A 52 -8.42 10.68 9.24
N GLY A 53 -8.35 11.91 8.73
CA GLY A 53 -7.29 12.88 9.10
C GLY A 53 -5.96 12.74 8.33
N VAL A 54 -5.91 11.87 7.33
CA VAL A 54 -4.81 11.78 6.37
C VAL A 54 -5.33 11.92 4.94
N GLU A 55 -4.42 12.19 4.02
CA GLU A 55 -4.67 12.11 2.58
C GLU A 55 -3.70 11.09 1.98
N VAL A 56 -4.24 10.00 1.45
CA VAL A 56 -3.48 9.00 0.69
C VAL A 56 -3.34 9.50 -0.75
N ILE A 57 -2.12 9.45 -1.26
CA ILE A 57 -1.74 10.03 -2.53
C ILE A 57 -1.30 8.90 -3.46
N LEU A 58 -2.10 8.66 -4.50
CA LEU A 58 -1.91 7.58 -5.44
C LEU A 58 -1.36 8.14 -6.75
N ALA A 59 -0.22 7.63 -7.22
CA ALA A 59 0.32 8.03 -8.51
C ALA A 59 -0.61 7.56 -9.63
N ARG A 60 -1.12 8.47 -10.46
CA ARG A 60 -2.04 8.11 -11.56
C ARG A 60 -1.40 7.14 -12.55
N LYS A 61 -0.11 7.35 -12.85
CA LYS A 61 0.69 6.47 -13.72
C LYS A 61 0.77 5.03 -13.20
N GLU A 62 0.82 4.85 -11.88
CA GLU A 62 0.82 3.52 -11.26
C GLU A 62 -0.50 2.80 -11.51
N LEU A 63 -1.62 3.48 -11.25
CA LEU A 63 -2.96 2.95 -11.47
C LEU A 63 -3.20 2.59 -12.93
N VAL A 64 -2.78 3.45 -13.87
CA VAL A 64 -2.86 3.16 -15.31
C VAL A 64 -2.04 1.91 -15.66
N ARG A 65 -0.81 1.78 -15.16
CA ARG A 65 0.00 0.56 -15.40
C ARG A 65 -0.69 -0.70 -14.89
N ILE A 66 -1.35 -0.63 -13.73
CA ILE A 66 -2.10 -1.76 -13.17
C ILE A 66 -3.32 -2.10 -14.03
N VAL A 67 -4.01 -1.11 -14.59
CA VAL A 67 -5.09 -1.32 -15.56
C VAL A 67 -4.55 -1.95 -16.85
N ASP A 68 -3.43 -1.47 -17.37
CA ASP A 68 -2.86 -1.95 -18.64
C ASP A 68 -2.29 -3.37 -18.50
N ALA A 69 -1.82 -3.75 -17.30
CA ALA A 69 -1.36 -5.10 -17.00
C ALA A 69 -2.50 -6.11 -16.77
N LYS A 70 -3.76 -5.65 -16.81
CA LYS A 70 -4.95 -6.49 -16.58
C LYS A 70 -5.13 -7.49 -17.73
N PRO A 71 -5.12 -8.81 -17.46
CA PRO A 71 -5.36 -9.79 -18.51
C PRO A 71 -6.85 -9.80 -18.93
N SER A 72 -7.15 -10.23 -20.15
CA SER A 72 -8.53 -10.33 -20.67
C SER A 72 -9.26 -11.61 -20.21
N SER A 73 -8.50 -12.66 -19.91
CA SER A 73 -8.95 -13.92 -19.31
C SER A 73 -7.90 -14.40 -18.31
N TRP A 74 -8.23 -15.35 -17.43
CA TRP A 74 -7.28 -15.89 -16.46
C TRP A 74 -7.28 -17.42 -16.48
N ASN A 75 -6.09 -18.00 -16.40
CA ASN A 75 -5.86 -19.45 -16.29
C ASN A 75 -5.05 -19.81 -15.03
N SER A 76 -4.55 -18.81 -14.32
CA SER A 76 -3.78 -18.94 -13.09
C SER A 76 -4.28 -18.00 -12.01
N GLU A 77 -3.90 -18.29 -10.76
CA GLU A 77 -4.27 -17.45 -9.63
C GLU A 77 -3.62 -16.06 -9.69
N SER A 78 -2.37 -15.97 -10.17
CA SER A 78 -1.68 -14.69 -10.36
C SER A 78 -2.40 -13.80 -11.38
N GLU A 79 -2.88 -14.37 -12.50
CA GLU A 79 -3.68 -13.65 -13.49
C GLU A 79 -5.03 -13.24 -12.93
N ARG A 80 -5.68 -14.09 -12.12
CA ARG A 80 -6.93 -13.74 -11.43
C ARG A 80 -6.72 -12.54 -10.50
N LEU A 81 -5.63 -12.53 -9.73
CA LEU A 81 -5.29 -11.41 -8.84
C LEU A 81 -4.94 -10.14 -9.63
N ALA A 82 -4.23 -10.26 -10.75
CA ALA A 82 -3.95 -9.14 -11.65
C ALA A 82 -5.23 -8.57 -12.27
N LEU A 83 -6.18 -9.43 -12.65
CA LEU A 83 -7.50 -9.00 -13.15
C LEU A 83 -8.25 -8.18 -12.09
N ILE A 84 -8.29 -8.67 -10.85
CA ILE A 84 -8.93 -7.98 -9.72
C ILE A 84 -8.25 -6.63 -9.45
N ALA A 85 -6.92 -6.59 -9.41
CA ALA A 85 -6.16 -5.36 -9.21
C ALA A 85 -6.44 -4.34 -10.33
N GLY A 86 -6.45 -4.78 -11.59
CA GLY A 86 -6.77 -3.94 -12.75
C GLY A 86 -8.18 -3.36 -12.68
N ASN A 87 -9.19 -4.17 -12.33
CA ASN A 87 -10.56 -3.69 -12.18
C ASN A 87 -10.71 -2.68 -11.04
N ARG A 88 -10.04 -2.91 -9.89
CA ARG A 88 -10.02 -1.97 -8.77
C ARG A 88 -9.32 -0.66 -9.15
N ALA A 89 -8.20 -0.73 -9.88
CA ALA A 89 -7.47 0.45 -10.35
C ALA A 89 -8.30 1.29 -11.33
N ALA A 90 -8.99 0.64 -12.26
CA ALA A 90 -9.93 1.30 -13.18
C ALA A 90 -11.05 2.01 -12.41
N SER A 91 -11.65 1.35 -11.42
CA SER A 91 -12.69 1.96 -10.58
C SER A 91 -12.20 3.17 -9.79
N ILE A 92 -10.94 3.18 -9.31
CA ILE A 92 -10.36 4.36 -8.64
C ILE A 92 -10.19 5.51 -9.65
N LEU A 93 -9.68 5.22 -10.85
CA LEU A 93 -9.49 6.21 -11.91
C LEU A 93 -10.83 6.84 -12.35
N GLU A 94 -11.89 6.04 -12.47
CA GLU A 94 -13.25 6.49 -12.78
C GLU A 94 -13.87 7.36 -11.68
N SER A 95 -13.53 7.08 -10.42
CA SER A 95 -14.04 7.84 -9.26
C SER A 95 -13.32 9.19 -9.07
N ALA A 96 -12.19 9.40 -9.74
CA ALA A 96 -11.43 10.63 -9.66
C ALA A 96 -11.95 11.70 -10.61
N ALA A 97 -11.68 12.97 -10.30
CA ALA A 97 -11.91 14.01 -11.28
C ALA A 97 -11.03 13.78 -12.55
N PRO A 98 -11.54 14.14 -13.75
CA PRO A 98 -10.70 14.44 -14.90
C PRO A 98 -9.58 15.37 -14.45
N ALA A 99 -8.35 14.98 -14.78
CA ALA A 99 -7.22 15.87 -14.59
C ALA A 99 -7.27 16.93 -15.69
N ASN A 100 -7.19 18.21 -15.32
CA ASN A 100 -7.11 19.29 -16.31
C ASN A 100 -5.78 19.22 -17.07
N THR A 101 -4.74 18.70 -16.42
CA THR A 101 -3.44 18.39 -17.02
C THR A 101 -2.89 17.05 -16.49
N HIS A 102 -1.94 16.44 -17.21
CA HIS A 102 -1.20 15.27 -16.74
C HIS A 102 -0.17 15.58 -15.63
N THR A 103 -0.26 16.76 -15.01
CA THR A 103 0.61 17.22 -13.91
C THR A 103 -0.16 17.63 -12.67
N ASP A 104 -1.47 17.36 -12.64
CA ASP A 104 -2.31 17.72 -11.50
C ASP A 104 -2.59 16.52 -10.60
N CYS A 105 -2.62 16.82 -9.31
CA CYS A 105 -3.20 15.98 -8.28
C CYS A 105 -4.69 16.32 -8.14
N VAL A 106 -5.56 15.32 -8.28
CA VAL A 106 -7.01 15.52 -8.25
C VAL A 106 -7.65 14.81 -7.08
N GLN A 107 -8.73 15.38 -6.55
CA GLN A 107 -9.54 14.73 -5.53
C GLN A 107 -10.46 13.66 -6.13
N LEU A 108 -10.86 12.71 -5.31
CA LEU A 108 -11.99 11.83 -5.61
C LEU A 108 -13.29 12.61 -5.68
N ARG A 109 -14.14 12.27 -6.65
CA ARG A 109 -15.49 12.84 -6.81
C ARG A 109 -16.57 11.98 -6.18
N GLN A 110 -16.31 10.69 -6.09
CA GLN A 110 -17.24 9.70 -5.57
C GLN A 110 -16.52 8.86 -4.51
N PRO A 111 -17.26 8.36 -3.49
CA PRO A 111 -16.73 7.37 -2.58
C PRO A 111 -16.19 6.16 -3.34
N LEU A 112 -15.06 5.62 -2.88
CA LEU A 112 -14.54 4.38 -3.43
C LEU A 112 -15.45 3.22 -3.06
N LYS A 113 -15.56 2.24 -3.97
CA LYS A 113 -16.11 0.92 -3.64
C LYS A 113 -15.20 0.27 -2.59
N ASP A 114 -15.78 -0.43 -1.62
CA ASP A 114 -15.03 -1.09 -0.53
C ASP A 114 -13.90 -1.99 -1.05
N ASP A 115 -14.15 -2.67 -2.16
CA ASP A 115 -13.16 -3.52 -2.82
C ASP A 115 -11.90 -2.77 -3.29
N SER A 116 -12.01 -1.49 -3.65
CA SER A 116 -10.88 -0.68 -4.07
C SER A 116 -9.92 -0.36 -2.91
N LEU A 117 -10.39 -0.44 -1.65
CA LEU A 117 -9.55 -0.23 -0.47
C LEU A 117 -8.45 -1.28 -0.34
N TYR A 118 -8.68 -2.52 -0.79
CA TYR A 118 -7.63 -3.54 -0.81
C TYR A 118 -6.47 -3.20 -1.76
N LEU A 119 -6.76 -2.52 -2.87
CA LEU A 119 -5.71 -2.05 -3.77
C LEU A 119 -4.91 -0.93 -3.11
N ILE A 120 -5.56 -0.03 -2.37
CA ILE A 120 -4.88 1.03 -1.62
C ILE A 120 -3.95 0.44 -0.56
N ILE A 121 -4.42 -0.57 0.19
CA ILE A 121 -3.56 -1.30 1.13
C ILE A 121 -2.34 -1.89 0.41
N ASN A 122 -2.53 -2.55 -0.74
CA ASN A 122 -1.42 -3.13 -1.51
C ASN A 122 -0.41 -2.05 -1.95
N LEU A 123 -0.88 -0.89 -2.41
CA LEU A 123 -0.01 0.23 -2.80
C LEU A 123 0.73 0.83 -1.59
N LEU A 124 0.09 0.87 -0.41
CA LEU A 124 0.74 1.29 0.83
C LEU A 124 1.81 0.29 1.26
N GLU A 125 1.50 -1.01 1.28
CA GLU A 125 2.42 -2.09 1.64
C GLU A 125 3.65 -2.18 0.74
N LYS A 126 3.47 -1.87 -0.55
CA LYS A 126 4.58 -1.76 -1.51
C LYS A 126 5.34 -0.44 -1.43
N GLY A 127 4.91 0.49 -0.56
CA GLY A 127 5.46 1.84 -0.47
C GLY A 127 5.30 2.66 -1.76
N THR A 128 4.38 2.32 -2.65
CA THR A 128 4.18 3.05 -3.92
C THR A 128 3.20 4.21 -3.79
N ALA A 129 2.36 4.20 -2.75
CA ALA A 129 1.57 5.34 -2.32
C ALA A 129 2.37 6.26 -1.39
N ALA A 130 2.01 7.54 -1.37
CA ALA A 130 2.44 8.49 -0.35
C ALA A 130 1.27 8.83 0.58
N VAL A 131 1.57 9.28 1.80
CA VAL A 131 0.55 9.68 2.77
C VAL A 131 0.91 11.05 3.33
N ARG A 132 -0.07 11.95 3.35
CA ARG A 132 0.05 13.27 3.97
C ARG A 132 -0.77 13.31 5.23
N ASN A 133 -0.18 13.75 6.34
CA ASN A 133 -0.91 14.04 7.55
C ASN A 133 -1.63 15.38 7.38
N LEU A 134 -2.97 15.41 7.45
CA LEU A 134 -3.74 16.64 7.21
C LEU A 134 -3.62 17.66 8.35
N ARG A 135 -3.25 17.22 9.56
CA ARG A 135 -3.03 18.12 10.71
C ARG A 135 -1.75 18.92 10.54
N THR A 136 -0.67 18.29 10.08
CA THR A 136 0.65 18.93 9.93
C THR A 136 0.93 19.42 8.50
N GLY A 137 0.16 18.93 7.52
CA GLY A 137 0.40 19.16 6.09
C GLY A 137 1.60 18.39 5.52
N GLN A 138 2.32 17.63 6.34
CA GLN A 138 3.56 16.98 5.95
C GLN A 138 3.32 15.58 5.36
N LEU A 139 4.18 15.19 4.42
CA LEU A 139 4.30 13.81 4.01
C LEU A 139 4.92 12.98 5.14
N VAL A 140 4.36 11.79 5.36
CA VAL A 140 4.89 10.84 6.34
C VAL A 140 5.86 9.89 5.65
N SER A 141 6.95 9.55 6.33
CA SER A 141 7.99 8.66 5.80
C SER A 141 7.67 7.18 5.95
N ALA A 142 6.72 6.82 6.83
CA ALA A 142 6.30 5.45 7.05
C ALA A 142 4.89 5.37 7.63
N VAL A 143 4.26 4.20 7.45
CA VAL A 143 3.01 3.79 8.10
C VAL A 143 3.20 2.46 8.80
N GLU A 144 2.31 2.14 9.73
CA GLU A 144 2.24 0.82 10.34
C GLU A 144 1.05 0.06 9.76
N VAL A 145 1.30 -1.14 9.25
CA VAL A 145 0.26 -2.06 8.76
C VAL A 145 0.15 -3.19 9.76
N ARG A 146 -1.04 -3.33 10.35
CA ARG A 146 -1.33 -4.35 11.36
C ARG A 146 -2.36 -5.34 10.83
N TYR A 147 -1.99 -6.61 10.93
CA TYR A 147 -2.84 -7.76 10.67
C TYR A 147 -3.38 -8.27 12.00
N VAL A 148 -4.70 -8.24 12.15
CA VAL A 148 -5.39 -8.82 13.32
C VAL A 148 -6.34 -9.89 12.84
N GLY A 149 -6.35 -11.03 13.52
CA GLY A 149 -7.27 -12.12 13.23
C GLY A 149 -7.56 -12.92 14.49
N VAL A 150 -8.82 -13.31 14.63
CA VAL A 150 -9.30 -14.10 15.75
C VAL A 150 -10.15 -15.26 15.22
N ARG A 151 -9.85 -16.46 15.69
CA ARG A 151 -10.69 -17.64 15.52
C ARG A 151 -11.56 -17.83 16.76
N CYS A 152 -12.84 -18.09 16.53
CA CYS A 152 -13.72 -18.59 17.58
C CYS A 152 -14.02 -20.09 17.45
N GLY A 153 -13.54 -20.75 16.38
CA GLY A 153 -13.76 -22.17 16.14
C GLY A 153 -13.27 -22.65 14.76
N PRO A 154 -13.56 -23.91 14.38
CA PRO A 154 -13.11 -24.49 13.13
C PRO A 154 -13.62 -23.75 11.88
N THR A 155 -14.85 -23.23 11.94
CA THR A 155 -15.55 -22.57 10.84
C THR A 155 -15.94 -21.13 11.16
N CYS A 156 -15.40 -20.54 12.24
CA CYS A 156 -15.77 -19.19 12.65
C CYS A 156 -14.54 -18.37 13.03
N GLY A 157 -14.52 -17.13 12.57
CA GLY A 157 -13.46 -16.18 12.83
C GLY A 157 -13.54 -14.99 11.89
N ASN A 158 -12.80 -13.95 12.22
CA ASN A 158 -12.67 -12.76 11.39
C ASN A 158 -11.25 -12.22 11.46
N GLY A 159 -10.87 -11.46 10.43
CA GLY A 159 -9.60 -10.78 10.36
C GLY A 159 -9.76 -9.40 9.75
N ALA A 160 -8.84 -8.50 10.07
CA ALA A 160 -8.79 -7.14 9.56
C ALA A 160 -7.35 -6.72 9.28
N ILE A 161 -7.19 -5.89 8.26
CA ILE A 161 -5.97 -5.13 8.00
C ILE A 161 -6.22 -3.69 8.42
N LEU A 162 -5.38 -3.18 9.29
CA LEU A 162 -5.47 -1.86 9.89
C LEU A 162 -4.21 -1.06 9.53
N VAL A 163 -4.37 0.17 9.06
CA VAL A 163 -3.23 1.03 8.71
C VAL A 163 -3.22 2.28 9.58
N TYR A 164 -2.08 2.55 10.21
CA TYR A 164 -1.88 3.62 11.18
C TYR A 164 -0.80 4.60 10.72
N LEU A 165 -0.93 5.84 11.18
CA LEU A 165 0.25 6.68 11.38
C LEU A 165 0.84 6.35 12.76
N PRO A 166 2.17 6.30 12.93
CA PRO A 166 2.80 6.00 14.23
C PRO A 166 2.36 6.91 15.39
N GLN A 167 1.81 8.09 15.10
CA GLN A 167 1.37 9.09 16.09
C GLN A 167 -0.16 9.26 16.17
N HIS A 168 -0.95 8.39 15.53
CA HIS A 168 -2.41 8.46 15.54
C HIS A 168 -3.04 7.47 16.53
N ASN A 169 -4.13 7.89 17.19
CA ASN A 169 -4.86 7.07 18.16
C ASN A 169 -5.79 6.01 17.53
N GLY A 170 -5.75 5.82 16.21
CA GLY A 170 -6.60 4.87 15.50
C GLY A 170 -6.19 4.69 14.04
N PRO A 171 -6.65 3.62 13.37
CA PRO A 171 -6.31 3.37 11.99
C PRO A 171 -6.98 4.40 11.09
N PHE A 172 -6.24 4.94 10.12
CA PHE A 172 -6.84 5.80 9.11
C PHE A 172 -7.51 4.97 8.00
N LEU A 173 -7.13 3.70 7.84
CA LEU A 173 -7.73 2.76 6.90
C LEU A 173 -7.91 1.40 7.58
N SER A 174 -9.07 0.78 7.39
CA SER A 174 -9.42 -0.54 7.91
C SER A 174 -10.19 -1.31 6.86
N VAL A 175 -9.80 -2.56 6.60
CA VAL A 175 -10.51 -3.44 5.67
C VAL A 175 -10.60 -4.84 6.28
N ALA A 176 -11.78 -5.45 6.21
CA ALA A 176 -11.96 -6.85 6.61
C ALA A 176 -11.10 -7.74 5.72
N TRP A 177 -10.35 -8.67 6.29
CA TRP A 177 -9.42 -9.51 5.53
C TRP A 177 -9.94 -10.92 5.30
N TRP A 178 -10.63 -11.47 6.30
CA TRP A 178 -11.45 -12.66 6.15
C TRP A 178 -12.65 -12.59 7.10
N SER A 179 -13.68 -13.33 6.75
CA SER A 179 -14.76 -13.72 7.64
C SER A 179 -15.15 -15.15 7.26
N SER A 180 -15.46 -15.97 8.26
CA SER A 180 -15.91 -17.37 8.09
C SER A 180 -17.37 -17.53 8.46
#